data_AF-A0A1A0MZ91-F1
#
_entry.id   AF-A0A1A0MZ91-F1
#
_cell.length_a   1.000
_cell.length_b   1.000
_cell.length_c   1.000
_cell.angle_alpha   90.00
_cell.angle_beta   90.00
_cell.angle_gamma   90.00
#
_symmetry.space_group_name_H-M   'P 1'
#
loop_
_entity.id
_entity.type
_entity.pdbx_description
1 polymer ?
#
loop_
_entity_poly.entity_id
_entity_poly.type
_entity_poly.pdbx_seq_one_letter_code
_entity_poly.pdbx_strand_id
1 'polypeptide(L)'
;MSSKRSSDGSNALGGFIFFVILLVVVIPKPVWIALGVITAVSLVVWIVYAVVTAAEMRRIEAEERARVEQATRAAAAKRQREEQVRKEQQERVNTLGKQNAALVESALSAVKRIAASEAARAGWLGEVDFSVDIKGITDNFTKAYALRKVADTLSALDKPTREDRNILAEAKSTIASLETAATERVELIGKCAIEAQRIDKSLRTEREDARVAEQRAELHAKLSAMLYGIKATQDVGPTDSAVDAVMARVQAYREIKNQILVARGDGAT
;
A
#
# COMPACT_ATOMS: atom_id res chain seq x y z
N MET A 1 -71.65 10.05 -22.76
CA MET A 1 -72.87 10.25 -21.93
C MET A 1 -72.58 11.38 -20.96
N SER A 2 -73.18 12.54 -21.20
CA SER A 2 -74.21 13.16 -20.33
C SER A 2 -73.67 13.81 -19.04
N SER A 3 -73.46 15.13 -19.16
CA SER A 3 -74.05 16.23 -18.37
C SER A 3 -74.29 16.14 -16.86
N LYS A 4 -74.11 17.32 -16.22
CA LYS A 4 -74.61 17.83 -14.92
C LYS A 4 -73.82 17.33 -13.70
N ARG A 5 -73.41 18.19 -12.76
CA ARG A 5 -74.23 19.20 -12.05
C ARG A 5 -73.34 20.23 -11.34
N SER A 6 -73.61 21.52 -11.56
CA SER A 6 -73.32 22.61 -10.62
C SER A 6 -74.55 22.82 -9.73
N SER A 7 -74.34 22.99 -8.42
CA SER A 7 -75.25 23.47 -7.35
C SER A 7 -74.90 22.66 -6.09
N ASP A 8 -74.53 23.16 -4.92
CA ASP A 8 -74.79 24.44 -4.26
C ASP A 8 -73.62 24.70 -3.31
N GLY A 9 -72.68 25.57 -3.70
CA GLY A 9 -71.63 26.06 -2.82
C GLY A 9 -71.97 27.40 -2.16
N SER A 10 -73.02 28.08 -2.61
CA SER A 10 -73.31 29.47 -2.22
C SER A 10 -73.72 29.62 -0.75
N ASN A 11 -74.40 28.62 -0.17
CA ASN A 11 -74.77 28.64 1.25
C ASN A 11 -73.64 28.17 2.18
N ALA A 12 -72.68 27.38 1.68
CA ALA A 12 -71.47 26.99 2.41
C ALA A 12 -70.43 28.12 2.39
N LEU A 13 -70.32 28.84 1.27
CA LEU A 13 -69.44 30.00 1.12
C LEU A 13 -69.90 31.17 2.00
N GLY A 14 -71.21 31.44 2.06
CA GLY A 14 -71.78 32.46 2.95
C GLY A 14 -71.54 32.14 4.43
N GLY A 15 -71.76 30.89 4.85
CA GLY A 15 -71.46 30.43 6.21
C GLY A 15 -69.97 30.48 6.55
N PHE A 16 -69.09 30.10 5.62
CA PHE A 16 -67.64 30.17 5.80
C PHE A 16 -67.16 31.62 5.90
N ILE A 17 -67.66 32.53 5.05
CA ILE A 17 -67.35 33.96 5.11
C ILE A 17 -67.85 34.57 6.41
N PHE A 18 -69.07 34.25 6.85
CA PHE A 18 -69.61 34.77 8.11
C PHE A 18 -68.85 34.22 9.32
N PHE A 19 -68.49 32.93 9.31
CA PHE A 19 -67.69 32.29 10.35
C PHE A 19 -66.28 32.88 10.40
N VAL A 20 -65.66 33.16 9.24
CA VAL A 20 -64.36 33.85 9.13
C VAL A 20 -64.47 35.29 9.65
N ILE A 21 -65.53 36.04 9.34
CA ILE A 21 -65.75 37.38 9.88
C ILE A 21 -65.93 37.35 11.41
N LEU A 22 -66.71 36.39 11.93
CA LEU A 22 -66.89 36.21 13.38
C LEU A 22 -65.56 35.82 14.06
N LEU A 23 -64.77 34.94 13.44
CA LEU A 23 -63.43 34.58 13.87
C LEU A 23 -62.47 35.78 13.88
N VAL A 24 -62.54 36.65 12.88
CA VAL A 24 -61.74 37.87 12.79
C VAL A 24 -62.06 38.86 13.93
N VAL A 25 -63.32 38.91 14.37
CA VAL A 25 -63.77 39.81 15.44
C VAL A 25 -63.49 39.24 16.85
N VAL A 26 -63.65 37.93 17.05
CA VAL A 26 -63.49 37.28 18.37
C VAL A 26 -62.03 37.01 18.71
N ILE A 27 -61.19 36.75 17.71
CA ILE A 27 -59.77 36.48 17.92
C ILE A 27 -59.01 37.81 18.09
N PRO A 28 -58.29 38.01 19.21
CA PRO A 28 -57.51 39.21 19.44
C PRO A 28 -56.54 39.48 18.28
N LYS A 29 -56.39 40.75 17.87
CA LYS A 29 -55.44 41.20 16.84
C LYS A 29 -54.02 40.57 16.95
N PRO A 30 -53.45 40.33 18.16
CA PRO A 30 -52.18 39.62 18.30
C PRO A 30 -52.12 38.24 17.63
N VAL A 31 -53.22 37.50 17.57
CA VAL A 31 -53.26 36.13 17.02
C VAL A 31 -53.23 36.15 15.49
N TRP A 32 -53.85 37.14 14.83
CA TRP A 32 -53.76 37.31 13.37
C TRP A 32 -52.34 37.69 12.93
N ILE A 33 -51.67 38.54 13.72
CA ILE A 33 -50.25 38.87 13.51
C ILE A 33 -49.39 37.61 13.70
N ALA A 34 -49.64 36.83 14.76
CA ALA A 34 -48.92 35.58 14.99
C ALA A 34 -49.10 34.57 13.84
N LEU A 35 -50.32 34.39 13.33
CA LEU A 35 -50.59 33.53 12.18
C LEU A 35 -49.87 34.00 10.93
N GLY A 36 -49.91 35.31 10.62
CA GLY A 36 -49.20 35.90 9.50
C GLY A 36 -47.68 35.66 9.58
N VAL A 37 -47.10 35.87 10.76
CA VAL A 37 -45.68 35.61 11.03
C VAL A 37 -45.34 34.12 10.84
N ILE A 38 -46.17 33.22 11.34
CA ILE A 38 -45.96 31.77 11.17
C ILE A 38 -45.97 31.39 9.70
N THR A 39 -46.96 31.85 8.91
CA THR A 39 -47.01 31.57 7.47
C THR A 39 -45.80 32.13 6.72
N ALA A 40 -45.35 33.34 7.07
CA ALA A 40 -44.17 33.94 6.46
C ALA A 40 -42.90 33.15 6.79
N VAL A 41 -42.74 32.73 8.04
CA VAL A 41 -41.60 31.90 8.47
C VAL A 41 -41.62 30.54 7.78
N SER A 42 -42.77 29.88 7.68
CA SER A 42 -42.90 28.58 6.99
C SER A 42 -42.53 28.68 5.51
N LEU A 43 -42.93 29.75 4.82
CA LEU A 43 -42.54 30.00 3.42
C LEU A 43 -41.03 30.21 3.28
N VAL A 44 -40.42 30.98 4.17
CA VAL A 44 -38.96 31.21 4.16
C VAL A 44 -38.22 29.90 4.41
N VAL A 45 -38.64 29.11 5.41
CA VAL A 45 -38.04 27.80 5.71
C VAL A 45 -38.15 26.85 4.51
N TRP A 46 -39.30 26.82 3.83
CA TRP A 46 -39.49 25.99 2.64
C TRP A 46 -38.59 26.41 1.47
N ILE A 47 -38.46 27.71 1.21
CA ILE A 47 -37.58 28.23 0.15
C ILE A 47 -36.12 27.89 0.45
N VAL A 48 -35.67 28.09 1.70
CA VAL A 48 -34.31 27.73 2.11
C VAL A 48 -34.07 26.22 1.95
N TYR A 49 -35.01 25.39 2.38
CA TYR A 49 -34.93 23.93 2.21
C TYR A 49 -34.85 23.52 0.73
N ALA A 50 -35.67 24.13 -0.14
CA ALA A 50 -35.66 23.85 -1.57
C ALA A 50 -34.33 24.26 -2.25
N VAL A 51 -33.75 25.39 -1.85
CA VAL A 51 -32.45 25.85 -2.38
C VAL A 51 -31.31 24.95 -1.92
N VAL A 52 -31.29 24.56 -0.64
CA VAL A 52 -30.26 23.66 -0.08
C VAL A 52 -30.32 22.29 -0.75
N THR A 53 -31.51 21.68 -0.85
CA THR A 53 -31.68 20.35 -1.48
C THR A 53 -31.32 20.36 -2.97
N ALA A 54 -31.66 21.41 -3.71
CA ALA A 54 -31.25 21.55 -5.11
C ALA A 54 -29.73 21.75 -5.26
N ALA A 55 -29.09 22.46 -4.32
CA ALA A 55 -27.64 22.64 -4.31
C ALA A 55 -26.91 21.32 -3.97
N GLU A 56 -27.43 20.53 -3.04
CA GLU A 56 -26.90 19.20 -2.69
C GLU A 56 -26.99 18.23 -3.87
N MET A 57 -28.14 18.14 -4.54
CA MET A 57 -28.31 17.31 -5.73
C MET A 57 -27.32 17.67 -6.85
N ARG A 58 -27.12 18.97 -7.11
CA ARG A 58 -26.15 19.44 -8.11
C ARG A 58 -24.71 19.12 -7.72
N ARG A 59 -24.38 19.16 -6.42
CA ARG A 59 -23.04 18.78 -5.93
C ARG A 59 -22.79 17.29 -6.12
N ILE A 60 -23.77 16.44 -5.81
CA ILE A 60 -23.66 15.00 -6.00
C ILE A 60 -23.48 14.66 -7.48
N GLU A 61 -24.30 15.23 -8.38
CA GLU A 61 -24.13 15.02 -9.82
C GLU A 61 -22.78 15.55 -10.34
N ALA A 62 -22.31 16.70 -9.86
CA ALA A 62 -21.03 17.26 -10.25
C ALA A 62 -19.85 16.40 -9.76
N GLU A 63 -19.93 15.85 -8.56
CA GLU A 63 -18.94 14.91 -8.03
C GLU A 63 -18.91 13.60 -8.82
N GLU A 64 -20.07 13.05 -9.18
CA GLU A 64 -20.15 11.86 -10.02
C GLU A 64 -19.55 12.10 -11.41
N ARG A 65 -19.90 13.22 -12.06
CA ARG A 65 -19.31 13.62 -13.34
C ARG A 65 -17.80 13.83 -13.22
N ALA A 66 -17.33 14.47 -12.16
CA ALA A 66 -15.90 14.66 -11.92
C ALA A 66 -15.17 13.33 -11.75
N ARG A 67 -15.74 12.35 -11.05
CA ARG A 67 -15.16 11.01 -10.91
C ARG A 67 -15.12 10.27 -12.24
N VAL A 68 -16.19 10.33 -13.03
CA VAL A 68 -16.23 9.72 -14.37
C VAL A 68 -15.24 10.39 -15.33
N GLU A 69 -15.14 11.72 -15.30
CA GLU A 69 -14.14 12.46 -16.07
C GLU A 69 -12.71 12.13 -15.64
N GLN A 70 -12.44 12.05 -14.34
CA GLN A 70 -11.12 11.65 -13.85
C GLN A 70 -10.78 10.22 -14.24
N ALA A 71 -11.74 9.29 -14.15
CA ALA A 71 -11.56 7.91 -14.55
C ALA A 71 -11.32 7.79 -16.07
N THR A 72 -12.06 8.53 -16.89
CA THR A 72 -11.86 8.55 -18.35
C THR A 72 -10.53 9.19 -18.74
N ARG A 73 -10.12 10.29 -18.09
CA ARG A 73 -8.79 10.90 -18.29
C ARG A 73 -7.67 9.97 -17.85
N ALA A 74 -7.81 9.30 -16.72
CA ALA A 74 -6.82 8.31 -16.24
C ALA A 74 -6.74 7.11 -17.18
N ALA A 75 -7.88 6.61 -17.67
CA ALA A 75 -7.92 5.53 -18.65
C ALA A 75 -7.31 5.95 -20.00
N ALA A 76 -7.62 7.15 -20.48
CA ALA A 76 -7.04 7.70 -21.71
C ALA A 76 -5.52 7.90 -21.57
N ALA A 77 -5.06 8.47 -20.45
CA ALA A 77 -3.64 8.62 -20.16
C ALA A 77 -2.93 7.26 -20.08
N LYS A 78 -3.58 6.25 -19.49
CA LYS A 78 -3.04 4.87 -19.46
C LYS A 78 -2.93 4.28 -20.86
N ARG A 79 -3.97 4.41 -21.69
CA ARG A 79 -3.94 3.94 -23.10
C ARG A 79 -2.86 4.65 -23.91
N GLN A 80 -2.71 5.96 -23.76
CA GLN A 80 -1.65 6.71 -24.44
C GLN A 80 -0.26 6.24 -24.04
N ARG A 81 -0.03 5.97 -22.75
CA ARG A 81 1.24 5.41 -22.27
C ARG A 81 1.49 4.02 -22.84
N GLU A 82 0.49 3.15 -22.82
CA GLU A 82 0.59 1.80 -23.40
C GLU A 82 0.86 1.84 -24.90
N GLU A 83 0.21 2.74 -25.64
CA GLU A 83 0.45 2.94 -27.07
C GLU A 83 1.86 3.47 -27.35
N GLN A 84 2.35 4.40 -26.55
CA GLN A 84 3.73 4.90 -26.67
C GLN A 84 4.74 3.77 -26.45
N VAL A 85 4.58 3.01 -25.37
CA VAL A 85 5.44 1.84 -25.08
C VAL A 85 5.38 0.83 -26.21
N ARG A 86 4.20 0.56 -26.76
CA ARG A 86 4.05 -0.35 -27.92
C ARG A 86 4.75 0.18 -29.17
N LYS A 87 4.66 1.48 -29.44
CA LYS A 87 5.34 2.10 -30.59
C LYS A 87 6.85 2.04 -30.44
N GLU A 88 7.38 2.38 -29.27
CA GLU A 88 8.81 2.27 -28.96
C GLU A 88 9.30 0.83 -29.08
N GLN A 89 8.53 -0.13 -28.56
CA GLN A 89 8.87 -1.55 -28.67
C GLN A 89 8.85 -2.01 -30.13
N GLN A 90 7.87 -1.57 -30.92
CA GLN A 90 7.79 -1.90 -32.34
C GLN A 90 8.95 -1.29 -33.12
N GLU A 91 9.31 -0.05 -32.84
CA GLU A 91 10.46 0.62 -33.44
C GLU A 91 11.75 -0.15 -33.13
N ARG A 92 11.98 -0.53 -31.87
CA ARG A 92 13.14 -1.36 -31.48
C ARG A 92 13.18 -2.69 -32.22
N VAL A 93 12.04 -3.39 -32.33
CA VAL A 93 11.94 -4.65 -33.07
C VAL A 93 12.25 -4.45 -34.55
N ASN A 94 11.79 -3.34 -35.14
CA ASN A 94 12.06 -3.01 -36.54
C ASN A 94 13.54 -2.70 -36.78
N THR A 95 14.23 -2.09 -35.81
CA THR A 95 15.64 -1.71 -35.93
C THR A 95 16.64 -2.81 -35.56
N LEU A 96 16.28 -3.69 -34.63
CA LEU A 96 17.19 -4.69 -34.05
C LEU A 96 16.83 -6.12 -34.44
N GLY A 97 15.59 -6.36 -34.87
CA GLY A 97 14.99 -7.69 -34.91
C GLY A 97 14.46 -8.12 -33.54
N LYS A 98 13.47 -9.03 -33.55
CA LYS A 98 12.71 -9.42 -32.35
C LYS A 98 13.58 -9.96 -31.21
N GLN A 99 14.56 -10.81 -31.53
CA GLN A 99 15.43 -11.45 -30.53
C GLN A 99 16.38 -10.44 -29.89
N ASN A 100 17.09 -9.67 -30.71
CA ASN A 100 18.04 -8.66 -30.22
C ASN A 100 17.33 -7.54 -29.45
N ALA A 101 16.13 -7.13 -29.86
CA ALA A 101 15.30 -6.20 -29.10
C ALA A 101 14.97 -6.74 -27.69
N ALA A 102 14.64 -8.02 -27.56
CA ALA A 102 14.38 -8.63 -26.25
C ALA A 102 15.62 -8.63 -25.34
N LEU A 103 16.82 -8.82 -25.90
CA LEU A 103 18.07 -8.74 -25.14
C LEU A 103 18.38 -7.33 -24.66
N VAL A 104 18.14 -6.30 -25.48
CA VAL A 104 18.28 -4.89 -25.06
C VAL A 104 17.29 -4.55 -23.95
N GLU A 105 16.03 -4.99 -24.06
CA GLU A 105 15.03 -4.79 -22.99
C GLU A 105 15.42 -5.52 -21.70
N SER A 106 15.98 -6.73 -21.81
CA SER A 106 16.51 -7.46 -20.67
C SER A 106 17.62 -6.67 -19.96
N ALA A 107 18.59 -6.14 -20.71
CA ALA A 107 19.65 -5.30 -20.16
C ALA A 107 19.11 -4.02 -19.50
N LEU A 108 18.19 -3.30 -20.16
CA LEU A 108 17.54 -2.11 -19.59
C LEU A 108 16.79 -2.44 -18.30
N SER A 109 16.11 -3.59 -18.24
CA SER A 109 15.42 -4.04 -17.03
C SER A 109 16.39 -4.36 -15.89
N ALA A 110 17.54 -4.96 -16.19
CA ALA A 110 18.59 -5.26 -15.24
C ALA A 110 19.22 -3.96 -14.69
N VAL A 111 19.53 -2.98 -15.56
CA VAL A 111 20.00 -1.65 -15.15
C VAL A 111 18.99 -0.96 -14.23
N LYS A 112 17.69 -0.99 -14.56
CA LYS A 112 16.63 -0.44 -13.70
C LYS A 112 16.59 -1.11 -12.33
N ARG A 113 16.78 -2.43 -12.26
CA ARG A 113 16.85 -3.18 -10.99
C ARG A 113 18.07 -2.79 -10.17
N ILE A 114 19.24 -2.61 -10.80
CA ILE A 114 20.46 -2.14 -10.12
C ILE A 114 20.22 -0.74 -9.55
N ALA A 115 19.74 0.20 -10.36
CA ALA A 115 19.49 1.58 -9.92
C ALA A 115 18.42 1.68 -8.81
N ALA A 116 17.44 0.77 -8.81
CA ALA A 116 16.41 0.70 -7.77
C ALA A 116 16.85 -0.04 -6.50
N SER A 117 18.01 -0.72 -6.52
CA SER A 117 18.53 -1.46 -5.37
C SER A 117 18.83 -0.54 -4.19
N GLU A 118 18.74 -1.11 -3.00
CA GLU A 118 19.14 -0.40 -1.79
C GLU A 118 20.64 -0.12 -1.79
N ALA A 119 21.44 -1.08 -2.25
CA ALA A 119 22.88 -0.97 -2.43
C ALA A 119 23.25 0.26 -3.27
N ALA A 120 22.55 0.52 -4.37
CA ALA A 120 22.77 1.73 -5.18
C ALA A 120 22.42 3.00 -4.39
N ARG A 121 21.24 3.04 -3.76
CA ARG A 121 20.77 4.24 -3.02
C ARG A 121 21.61 4.58 -1.80
N ALA A 122 22.14 3.56 -1.13
CA ALA A 122 23.03 3.71 0.01
C ALA A 122 24.50 3.92 -0.40
N GLY A 123 24.78 3.99 -1.71
CA GLY A 123 26.12 4.30 -2.24
C GLY A 123 27.11 3.14 -2.24
N TRP A 124 26.68 1.93 -1.87
CA TRP A 124 27.55 0.73 -1.85
C TRP A 124 28.08 0.34 -3.22
N LEU A 125 27.34 0.64 -4.28
CA LEU A 125 27.74 0.33 -5.66
C LEU A 125 28.60 1.43 -6.30
N GLY A 126 28.79 2.58 -5.63
CA GLY A 126 29.45 3.75 -6.20
C GLY A 126 28.62 4.43 -7.31
N GLU A 127 29.30 5.21 -8.14
CA GLU A 127 28.69 5.80 -9.34
C GLU A 127 28.61 4.73 -10.43
N VAL A 128 27.38 4.36 -10.79
CA VAL A 128 27.10 3.30 -11.76
C VAL A 128 26.42 3.90 -12.98
N ASP A 129 27.17 3.97 -14.09
CA ASP A 129 26.65 4.38 -15.39
C ASP A 129 26.82 3.26 -16.43
N PHE A 130 25.70 2.67 -16.87
CA PHE A 130 25.66 1.66 -17.93
C PHE A 130 25.39 2.25 -19.32
N SER A 131 25.36 3.58 -19.48
CA SER A 131 24.99 4.22 -20.75
C SER A 131 25.90 3.80 -21.90
N VAL A 132 27.21 3.69 -21.64
CA VAL A 132 28.20 3.22 -22.62
C VAL A 132 27.93 1.77 -23.02
N ASP A 133 27.61 0.91 -22.06
CA ASP A 133 27.32 -0.51 -22.31
C ASP A 133 26.04 -0.70 -23.12
N ILE A 134 24.96 -0.02 -22.72
CA ILE A 134 23.67 -0.08 -23.43
C ILE A 134 23.82 0.45 -24.85
N LYS A 135 24.59 1.53 -25.04
CA LYS A 135 24.89 2.04 -26.38
C LYS A 135 25.67 1.01 -27.21
N GLY A 136 26.73 0.43 -26.66
CA GLY A 136 27.53 -0.60 -27.35
C GLY A 136 26.71 -1.83 -27.74
N ILE A 137 25.85 -2.32 -26.85
CA ILE A 137 24.92 -3.44 -27.11
C ILE A 137 23.97 -3.08 -28.27
N THR A 138 23.34 -1.90 -28.19
CA THR A 138 22.36 -1.45 -29.19
C THR A 138 23.02 -1.25 -30.56
N ASP A 139 24.21 -0.64 -30.60
CA ASP A 139 24.96 -0.39 -31.82
C ASP A 139 25.39 -1.71 -32.50
N ASN A 140 25.88 -2.68 -31.73
CA ASN A 140 26.28 -3.99 -32.25
C ASN A 140 25.09 -4.75 -32.82
N PHE A 141 23.96 -4.80 -32.11
CA PHE A 141 22.75 -5.45 -32.61
C PHE A 141 22.15 -4.75 -33.83
N THR A 142 22.20 -3.41 -33.88
CA THR A 142 21.75 -2.64 -35.04
C THR A 142 22.59 -2.98 -36.27
N LYS A 143 23.92 -2.99 -36.13
CA LYS A 143 24.85 -3.35 -37.21
C LYS A 143 24.66 -4.81 -37.66
N ALA A 144 24.51 -5.73 -36.72
CA ALA A 144 24.27 -7.14 -37.01
C ALA A 144 22.95 -7.34 -37.78
N TYR A 145 21.87 -6.67 -37.35
CA TYR A 145 20.57 -6.77 -38.02
C TYR A 145 20.60 -6.16 -39.43
N ALA A 146 21.22 -4.99 -39.60
CA ALA A 146 21.39 -4.36 -40.90
C ALA A 146 22.22 -5.24 -41.85
N LEU A 147 23.35 -5.79 -41.38
CA LEU A 147 24.20 -6.69 -42.16
C LEU A 147 23.46 -7.98 -42.54
N ARG A 148 22.68 -8.54 -41.62
CA ARG A 148 21.83 -9.71 -41.88
C ARG A 148 20.82 -9.45 -42.99
N LYS A 149 20.11 -8.31 -42.96
CA LYS A 149 19.13 -7.95 -44.01
C LYS A 149 19.76 -7.91 -45.41
N VAL A 150 20.96 -7.32 -45.53
CA VAL A 150 21.69 -7.26 -46.80
C VAL A 150 22.21 -8.64 -47.20
N ALA A 151 22.79 -9.39 -46.26
CA ALA A 151 23.26 -10.75 -46.50
C ALA A 151 22.12 -11.68 -46.96
N ASP A 152 20.95 -11.57 -46.35
CA ASP A 152 19.76 -12.35 -46.73
C ASP A 152 19.33 -11.99 -48.17
N THR A 153 19.35 -10.71 -48.52
CA THR A 153 19.02 -10.23 -49.88
C THR A 153 20.02 -10.76 -50.91
N LEU A 154 21.32 -10.69 -50.63
CA LEU A 154 22.37 -11.22 -51.50
C LEU A 154 22.28 -12.75 -51.63
N SER A 155 21.94 -13.44 -50.54
CA SER A 155 21.79 -14.90 -50.52
C SER A 155 20.59 -15.40 -51.33
N ALA A 156 19.60 -14.55 -51.56
CA ALA A 156 18.38 -14.86 -52.31
C ALA A 156 18.55 -14.66 -53.83
N LEU A 157 19.67 -14.13 -54.30
CA LEU A 157 19.93 -13.97 -55.74
C LEU A 157 20.18 -15.32 -56.42
N ASP A 158 19.66 -15.47 -57.62
CA ASP A 158 19.92 -16.64 -58.46
C ASP A 158 21.37 -16.67 -58.95
N LYS A 159 21.97 -17.86 -58.98
CA LYS A 159 23.34 -18.14 -59.50
C LYS A 159 24.44 -17.35 -58.75
N PRO A 160 24.64 -17.60 -57.44
CA PRO A 160 25.67 -16.90 -56.67
C PRO A 160 27.08 -17.17 -57.21
N THR A 161 27.88 -16.12 -57.32
CA THR A 161 29.29 -16.23 -57.71
C THR A 161 30.15 -16.79 -56.57
N ARG A 162 31.44 -17.02 -56.83
CA ARG A 162 32.39 -17.38 -55.75
C ARG A 162 32.60 -16.21 -54.79
N GLU A 163 32.61 -14.99 -55.31
CA GLU A 163 32.77 -13.77 -54.50
C GLU A 163 31.58 -13.56 -53.58
N ASP A 164 30.35 -13.74 -54.08
CA ASP A 164 29.12 -13.65 -53.26
C ASP A 164 29.15 -14.64 -52.10
N ARG A 165 29.62 -15.87 -52.34
CA ARG A 165 29.73 -16.89 -51.27
C ARG A 165 30.78 -16.51 -50.22
N ASN A 166 31.89 -15.93 -50.64
CA ASN A 166 32.94 -15.49 -49.72
C ASN A 166 32.47 -14.33 -48.85
N ILE A 167 31.86 -13.29 -49.45
CA ILE A 167 31.37 -12.12 -48.69
C ILE A 167 30.19 -12.49 -47.78
N LEU A 168 29.34 -13.45 -48.17
CA LEU A 168 28.29 -13.97 -47.29
C LEU A 168 28.87 -14.74 -46.10
N ALA A 169 29.94 -15.51 -46.29
CA ALA A 169 30.61 -16.21 -45.19
C ALA A 169 31.25 -15.22 -44.21
N GLU A 170 31.90 -14.17 -44.73
CA GLU A 170 32.45 -13.09 -43.93
C GLU A 170 31.35 -12.34 -43.16
N ALA A 171 30.28 -11.94 -43.84
CA ALA A 171 29.14 -11.27 -43.22
C ALA A 171 28.53 -12.11 -42.09
N LYS A 172 28.33 -13.42 -42.29
CA LYS A 172 27.83 -14.33 -41.24
C LYS A 172 28.76 -14.39 -40.03
N SER A 173 30.07 -14.45 -40.25
CA SER A 173 31.07 -14.43 -39.17
C SER A 173 31.03 -13.11 -38.40
N THR A 174 30.98 -11.97 -39.10
CA THR A 174 30.89 -10.64 -38.47
C THR A 174 29.59 -10.46 -37.70
N ILE A 175 28.45 -10.88 -38.25
CA ILE A 175 27.16 -10.88 -37.55
C ILE A 175 27.25 -11.64 -36.24
N ALA A 176 27.78 -12.87 -36.28
CA ALA A 176 27.93 -13.71 -35.08
C ALA A 176 28.84 -13.05 -34.04
N SER A 177 29.97 -12.46 -34.46
CA SER A 177 30.88 -11.76 -33.55
C SER A 177 30.21 -10.56 -32.85
N LEU A 178 29.45 -9.74 -33.60
CA LEU A 178 28.72 -8.60 -33.05
C LEU A 178 27.64 -9.04 -32.04
N GLU A 179 26.87 -10.09 -32.38
CA GLU A 179 25.81 -10.61 -31.52
C GLU A 179 26.36 -11.27 -30.25
N THR A 180 27.45 -12.03 -30.35
CA THR A 180 28.12 -12.62 -29.18
C THR A 180 28.63 -11.53 -28.25
N ALA A 181 29.37 -10.54 -28.77
CA ALA A 181 29.91 -9.45 -27.95
C ALA A 181 28.80 -8.66 -27.23
N ALA A 182 27.68 -8.40 -27.92
CA ALA A 182 26.53 -7.74 -27.31
C ALA A 182 25.84 -8.61 -26.25
N THR A 183 25.65 -9.91 -26.53
CA THR A 183 25.00 -10.86 -25.61
C THR A 183 25.83 -11.05 -24.33
N GLU A 184 27.14 -11.22 -24.45
CA GLU A 184 28.04 -11.31 -23.29
C GLU A 184 27.93 -10.06 -22.39
N ARG A 185 27.81 -8.88 -22.99
CA ARG A 185 27.62 -7.63 -22.23
C ARG A 185 26.27 -7.58 -21.51
N VAL A 186 25.19 -8.03 -22.18
CA VAL A 186 23.86 -8.18 -21.55
C VAL A 186 23.93 -9.12 -20.35
N GLU A 187 24.64 -10.24 -20.47
CA GLU A 187 24.82 -11.20 -19.37
C GLU A 187 25.60 -10.61 -18.19
N LEU A 188 26.66 -9.84 -18.46
CA LEU A 188 27.42 -9.16 -17.41
C LEU A 188 26.54 -8.15 -16.64
N ILE A 189 25.73 -7.35 -17.34
CA ILE A 189 24.76 -6.45 -16.70
C ILE A 189 23.75 -7.25 -15.86
N GLY A 190 23.29 -8.39 -16.38
CA GLY A 190 22.41 -9.31 -15.64
C GLY A 190 23.05 -9.82 -14.35
N LYS A 191 24.34 -10.18 -14.38
CA LYS A 191 25.10 -10.59 -13.19
C LYS A 191 25.24 -9.44 -12.19
N CYS A 192 25.53 -8.22 -12.63
CA CYS A 192 25.55 -7.04 -11.76
C CYS A 192 24.22 -6.84 -11.02
N ALA A 193 23.08 -7.07 -11.70
CA ALA A 193 21.77 -6.99 -11.06
C ALA A 193 21.54 -8.06 -9.99
N ILE A 194 22.07 -9.26 -10.18
CA ILE A 194 22.01 -10.34 -9.18
C ILE A 194 22.88 -9.99 -7.97
N GLU A 195 24.10 -9.49 -8.18
CA GLU A 195 24.99 -9.12 -7.07
C GLU A 195 24.44 -7.94 -6.27
N ALA A 196 23.88 -6.91 -6.93
CA ALA A 196 23.20 -5.81 -6.24
C ALA A 196 22.08 -6.31 -5.32
N GLN A 197 21.29 -7.29 -5.77
CA GLN A 197 20.25 -7.91 -4.94
C GLN A 197 20.79 -8.75 -3.79
N ARG A 198 21.97 -9.37 -3.93
CA ARG A 198 22.61 -10.07 -2.82
C ARG A 198 23.09 -9.10 -1.74
N ILE A 199 23.61 -7.94 -2.15
CA ILE A 199 23.98 -6.88 -1.21
C ILE A 199 22.72 -6.38 -0.49
N ASP A 200 21.63 -6.09 -1.21
CA ASP A 200 20.35 -5.71 -0.59
C ASP A 200 19.89 -6.73 0.46
N LYS A 201 20.02 -8.03 0.14
CA LYS A 201 19.68 -9.10 1.08
C LYS A 201 20.60 -9.09 2.30
N SER A 202 21.91 -8.91 2.13
CA SER A 202 22.88 -8.80 3.22
C SER A 202 22.54 -7.64 4.15
N LEU A 203 22.33 -6.44 3.58
CA LEU A 203 21.99 -5.23 4.33
C LEU A 203 20.68 -5.41 5.13
N ARG A 204 19.70 -6.09 4.54
CA ARG A 204 18.45 -6.40 5.24
C ARG A 204 18.68 -7.35 6.40
N THR A 205 19.44 -8.43 6.20
CA THR A 205 19.78 -9.39 7.26
C THR A 205 20.54 -8.70 8.39
N GLU A 206 21.54 -7.87 8.07
CA GLU A 206 22.30 -7.11 9.08
C GLU A 206 21.39 -6.21 9.94
N ARG A 207 20.38 -5.56 9.35
CA ARG A 207 19.41 -4.76 10.11
C ARG A 207 18.48 -5.61 10.98
N GLU A 208 18.04 -6.75 10.46
CA GLU A 208 17.20 -7.68 11.21
C GLU A 208 17.97 -8.24 12.41
N ASP A 209 19.23 -8.63 12.21
CA ASP A 209 20.12 -9.11 13.27
C ASP A 209 20.41 -8.01 14.31
N ALA A 210 20.64 -6.77 13.88
CA ALA A 210 20.82 -5.64 14.79
C ALA A 210 19.57 -5.41 15.66
N ARG A 211 18.37 -5.47 15.07
CA ARG A 211 17.10 -5.34 15.81
C ARG A 211 16.88 -6.49 16.80
N VAL A 212 17.19 -7.71 16.39
CA VAL A 212 17.09 -8.89 17.28
C VAL A 212 18.08 -8.77 18.44
N ALA A 213 19.30 -8.32 18.18
CA ALA A 213 20.29 -8.10 19.22
C ALA A 213 19.84 -7.03 20.23
N GLU A 214 19.24 -5.94 19.76
CA GLU A 214 18.66 -4.88 20.59
C GLU A 214 17.50 -5.41 21.45
N GLN A 215 16.53 -6.08 20.84
CA GLN A 215 15.41 -6.71 21.56
C GLN A 215 15.88 -7.74 22.58
N ARG A 216 16.91 -8.53 22.23
CA ARG A 216 17.52 -9.48 23.15
C ARG A 216 18.13 -8.74 24.33
N ALA A 217 18.88 -7.67 24.11
CA ALA A 217 19.47 -6.89 25.20
C ALA A 217 18.39 -6.32 26.14
N GLU A 218 17.30 -5.76 25.59
CA GLU A 218 16.18 -5.22 26.37
C GLU A 218 15.48 -6.30 27.21
N LEU A 219 15.13 -7.42 26.59
CA LEU A 219 14.47 -8.53 27.27
C LEU A 219 15.37 -9.17 28.34
N HIS A 220 16.66 -9.31 28.05
CA HIS A 220 17.66 -9.77 29.04
C HIS A 220 17.72 -8.82 30.23
N ALA A 221 17.83 -7.51 30.00
CA ALA A 221 17.85 -6.51 31.07
C ALA A 221 16.56 -6.57 31.93
N LYS A 222 15.39 -6.67 31.28
CA LYS A 222 14.10 -6.77 31.96
C LYS A 222 13.97 -8.05 32.79
N LEU A 223 14.39 -9.19 32.23
CA LEU A 223 14.38 -10.48 32.94
C LEU A 223 15.35 -10.46 34.12
N SER A 224 16.56 -9.93 33.95
CA SER A 224 17.52 -9.76 35.04
C SER A 224 16.94 -8.89 36.16
N ALA A 225 16.30 -7.77 35.84
CA ALA A 225 15.67 -6.91 36.84
C ALA A 225 14.55 -7.64 37.62
N MET A 226 13.71 -8.43 36.95
CA MET A 226 12.67 -9.23 37.63
C MET A 226 13.29 -10.30 38.55
N LEU A 227 14.32 -11.01 38.08
CA LEU A 227 14.99 -12.05 38.88
C LEU A 227 15.68 -11.47 40.11
N TYR A 228 16.38 -10.33 39.96
CA TYR A 228 16.97 -9.64 41.11
C TYR A 228 15.91 -9.06 42.04
N GLY A 229 14.79 -8.55 41.51
CA GLY A 229 13.65 -8.11 42.33
C GLY A 229 13.03 -9.24 43.17
N ILE A 230 12.88 -10.43 42.58
CA ILE A 230 12.44 -11.65 43.28
C ILE A 230 13.48 -12.08 44.32
N LYS A 231 14.77 -12.06 43.96
CA LYS A 231 15.84 -12.45 44.89
C LYS A 231 15.94 -11.49 46.07
N ALA A 232 15.81 -10.19 45.85
CA ALA A 232 15.79 -9.19 46.92
C ALA A 232 14.58 -9.32 47.85
N THR A 233 13.41 -9.72 47.32
CA THR A 233 12.22 -10.00 48.15
C THR A 233 12.32 -11.34 48.90
N GLN A 234 13.09 -12.31 48.40
CA GLN A 234 13.35 -13.58 49.09
C GLN A 234 14.47 -13.49 50.14
N ASP A 235 15.52 -12.70 49.90
CA ASP A 235 16.59 -12.45 50.89
C ASP A 235 16.08 -11.64 52.09
N VAL A 236 15.02 -10.84 51.90
CA VAL A 236 14.20 -10.30 53.00
C VAL A 236 13.09 -11.32 53.32
N GLY A 237 13.48 -12.54 53.68
CA GLY A 237 12.55 -13.54 54.21
C GLY A 237 11.78 -12.96 55.40
N PRO A 238 10.54 -13.42 55.68
CA PRO A 238 9.77 -12.91 56.81
C PRO A 238 10.55 -13.18 58.09
N THR A 239 11.11 -12.11 58.67
CA THR A 239 11.92 -12.17 59.89
C THR A 239 11.09 -12.63 61.10
N ASP A 240 9.77 -12.71 60.92
CA ASP A 240 8.77 -13.14 61.89
C ASP A 240 7.82 -14.17 61.23
N SER A 241 8.36 -15.34 60.90
CA SER A 241 7.60 -16.45 60.34
C SER A 241 6.65 -17.02 61.41
N ALA A 242 5.35 -16.83 61.21
CA ALA A 242 4.31 -17.38 62.09
C ALA A 242 4.41 -18.91 62.23
N VAL A 243 4.94 -19.59 61.21
CA VAL A 243 5.20 -21.04 61.23
C VAL A 243 6.28 -21.38 62.25
N ASP A 244 7.37 -20.61 62.29
CA ASP A 244 8.47 -20.81 63.26
C ASP A 244 8.01 -20.48 64.68
N ALA A 245 7.20 -19.42 64.86
CA ALA A 245 6.59 -19.09 66.14
C ALA A 245 5.65 -20.20 66.65
N VAL A 246 4.88 -20.83 65.76
CA VAL A 246 4.01 -21.96 66.11
C VAL A 246 4.83 -23.21 66.44
N MET A 247 5.86 -23.53 65.65
CA MET A 247 6.72 -24.69 65.91
C MET A 247 7.50 -24.53 67.23
N ALA A 248 7.98 -23.33 67.55
CA ALA A 248 8.60 -23.03 68.83
C ALA A 248 7.63 -23.23 70.00
N ARG A 249 6.37 -22.77 69.88
CA ARG A 249 5.33 -23.00 70.90
C ARG A 249 4.98 -24.47 71.06
N VAL A 250 4.91 -25.23 69.97
CA VAL A 250 4.66 -26.67 70.00
C VAL A 250 5.81 -27.41 70.67
N GLN A 251 7.05 -27.03 70.42
CA GLN A 251 8.22 -27.61 71.10
C GLN A 251 8.21 -27.27 72.59
N ALA A 252 7.97 -26.02 72.97
CA ALA A 252 7.84 -25.62 74.37
C ALA A 252 6.73 -26.39 75.09
N TYR A 253 5.57 -26.59 74.44
CA TYR A 253 4.49 -27.41 74.99
C TYR A 253 4.90 -28.88 75.19
N ARG A 254 5.60 -29.47 74.22
CA ARG A 254 6.11 -30.85 74.33
C ARG A 254 7.13 -31.00 75.46
N GLU A 255 8.02 -30.01 75.62
CA GLU A 255 9.02 -29.98 76.68
C GLU A 255 8.36 -29.89 78.07
N ILE A 256 7.41 -28.96 78.25
CA ILE A 256 6.65 -28.84 79.50
C ILE A 256 5.89 -30.14 79.79
N LYS A 257 5.27 -30.76 78.79
CA LYS A 257 4.55 -32.03 78.96
C LYS A 257 5.48 -33.17 79.38
N ASN A 258 6.68 -33.25 78.81
CA ASN A 258 7.68 -34.23 79.20
C ASN A 258 8.19 -34.00 80.63
N GLN A 259 8.45 -32.75 81.02
CA GLN A 259 8.85 -32.41 82.40
C GLN A 259 7.76 -32.76 83.42
N ILE A 260 6.48 -32.55 83.10
CA ILE A 260 5.36 -32.97 83.95
C ILE A 260 5.27 -34.50 84.07
N LEU A 261 5.50 -35.23 82.97
CA LEU A 261 5.50 -36.69 82.99
C LEU A 261 6.67 -37.25 83.82
N VAL A 262 7.85 -36.66 83.74
CA VAL A 262 9.01 -37.01 84.56
C VAL A 262 8.73 -36.71 86.04
N ALA A 263 8.24 -35.51 86.37
CA ALA A 263 7.87 -35.14 87.74
C ALA A 263 6.75 -36.01 88.33
N ARG A 264 5.87 -36.56 87.48
CA ARG A 264 4.81 -37.49 87.88
C ARG A 264 5.28 -38.95 87.99
N GLY A 265 6.39 -39.30 87.32
CA GLY A 265 7.07 -40.59 87.46
C GLY A 265 7.94 -40.67 88.73
N ASP A 266 8.55 -39.55 89.14
CA ASP A 266 9.37 -39.45 90.36
C ASP A 266 8.55 -39.29 91.65
N GLY A 267 7.22 -39.18 91.56
CA GLY A 267 6.29 -39.13 92.70
C GLY A 267 5.74 -40.50 93.12
N ALA A 268 6.23 -41.59 92.54
CA ALA A 268 5.81 -42.96 92.85
C ALA A 268 7.00 -43.80 93.36
N THR A 269 7.53 -43.43 94.52
CA THR A 269 8.31 -44.32 95.40
C THR A 269 7.77 -44.22 96.80
#